data_AF-A0A2V6NB59-F1
#
_entry.id   AF-A0A2V6NB59-F1
#
_cell.length_a   1.000
_cell.length_b   1.000
_cell.length_c   1.000
_cell.angle_alpha   90.00
_cell.angle_beta   90.00
_cell.angle_gamma   90.00
#
_symmetry.space_group_name_H-M   'P 1'
#
loop_
_entity.id
_entity.type
_entity.pdbx_description
1 polymer ?
#
loop_
_entity_poly.entity_id
_entity_poly.type
_entity_poly.pdbx_seq_one_letter_code
_entity_poly.pdbx_strand_id
1 'polypeptide(L)'
;MVAQAQEISPRMTGQKFQLVVHGGAGTIERSKMTPEKEQEYRAGLENALRAGREVLQGGGSSLDAVEAAVRVLEDDPHFNAGKGSYFTSAGTNEMDAAIMDGKTLAAGAVAQIEHVR
;
A
#
# COMPACT_ATOMS: atom_id res chain seq x y z
N MET A 1 43.88 16.28 34.91
CA MET A 1 43.06 15.11 34.56
C MET A 1 41.88 15.61 33.76
N VAL A 2 41.93 15.43 32.44
CA VAL A 2 40.96 15.98 31.49
C VAL A 2 39.76 15.04 31.44
N ALA A 3 38.58 15.56 31.75
CA ALA A 3 37.32 14.87 31.55
C ALA A 3 37.11 14.64 30.05
N GLN A 4 37.01 13.38 29.62
CA GLN A 4 36.66 13.05 28.25
C GLN A 4 35.17 13.32 28.06
N ALA A 5 34.86 14.33 27.25
CA ALA A 5 33.55 14.47 26.66
C ALA A 5 33.39 13.37 25.61
N GLN A 6 32.45 12.45 25.82
CA GLN A 6 32.04 11.51 24.78
C GLN A 6 31.33 12.30 23.69
N GLU A 7 31.85 12.20 22.46
CA GLU A 7 31.21 12.75 21.27
C GLU A 7 29.80 12.18 21.12
N ILE A 8 28.82 13.07 21.10
CA ILE A 8 27.44 12.74 20.81
C ILE A 8 27.37 12.54 19.29
N SER A 9 27.40 11.28 18.84
CA SER A 9 27.18 10.95 17.44
C SER A 9 25.81 11.49 17.01
N PRO A 10 25.70 12.30 15.95
CA PRO A 10 24.42 12.85 15.52
C PRO A 10 23.50 11.68 15.19
N ARG A 11 22.34 11.60 15.86
CA ARG A 11 21.27 10.72 15.39
C ARG A 11 21.05 11.08 13.92
N MET A 12 21.24 10.12 13.03
CA MET A 12 20.65 10.16 11.70
C MET A 12 19.18 10.54 11.91
N THR A 13 18.81 11.77 11.56
CA THR A 13 17.42 12.22 11.60
C THR A 13 16.70 11.47 10.50
N GLY A 14 16.39 10.20 10.75
CA GLY A 14 15.62 9.37 9.83
C GLY A 14 14.33 10.11 9.53
N GLN A 15 14.06 10.31 8.25
CA GLN A 15 12.83 10.98 7.83
C GLN A 15 11.65 10.30 8.51
N LYS A 16 10.83 11.09 9.22
CA LYS A 16 9.60 10.59 9.81
C LYS A 16 8.57 10.48 8.70
N PHE A 17 8.15 9.26 8.40
CA PHE A 17 7.08 8.99 7.45
C PHE A 17 6.01 8.11 8.09
N GLN A 18 4.77 8.31 7.66
CA GLN A 18 3.64 7.46 7.98
C GLN A 18 3.04 6.97 6.67
N LEU A 19 2.83 5.67 6.56
CA LEU A 19 2.16 5.03 5.44
C LEU A 19 0.93 4.30 5.96
N VAL A 20 -0.20 4.50 5.29
CA VAL A 20 -1.47 3.86 5.61
C VAL A 20 -2.00 3.21 4.34
N VAL A 21 -2.53 1.99 4.47
CA VAL A 21 -3.16 1.25 3.38
C VAL A 21 -4.54 0.75 3.83
N HIS A 22 -5.44 0.49 2.90
CA HIS A 22 -6.70 -0.19 3.17
C HIS A 22 -6.98 -1.26 2.10
N GLY A 23 -7.67 -2.33 2.49
CA GLY A 23 -8.14 -3.39 1.58
C GLY A 23 -9.61 -3.25 1.16
N GLY A 24 -10.28 -2.17 1.56
CA GLY A 24 -11.70 -1.94 1.36
C GLY A 24 -12.49 -1.94 2.67
N ALA A 25 -13.71 -1.40 2.64
CA ALA A 25 -14.63 -1.35 3.75
C ALA A 25 -16.02 -1.83 3.31
N GLY A 26 -16.86 -2.28 4.24
CA GLY A 26 -18.20 -2.76 3.95
C GLY A 26 -18.69 -3.79 4.96
N THR A 27 -19.61 -4.65 4.53
CA THR A 27 -20.19 -5.71 5.37
C THR A 27 -19.21 -6.86 5.56
N ILE A 28 -18.28 -6.69 6.50
CA ILE A 28 -17.33 -7.73 6.93
C ILE A 28 -17.93 -8.44 8.14
N GLU A 29 -18.66 -9.53 7.89
CA GLU A 29 -19.28 -10.33 8.95
C GLU A 29 -18.22 -11.14 9.70
N ARG A 30 -17.94 -10.79 10.95
CA ARG A 30 -17.01 -11.55 11.81
C ARG A 30 -17.41 -13.02 11.95
N SER A 31 -18.71 -13.34 11.92
CA SER A 31 -19.22 -14.71 11.98
C SER A 31 -18.79 -15.57 10.78
N LYS A 32 -18.46 -14.95 9.64
CA LYS A 32 -18.00 -15.60 8.41
C LYS A 32 -16.47 -15.52 8.24
N MET A 33 -15.76 -14.94 9.21
CA MET A 33 -14.31 -14.80 9.19
C MET A 33 -13.68 -15.93 9.97
N THR A 34 -13.00 -16.84 9.28
CA THR A 34 -12.17 -17.85 9.95
C THR A 34 -10.83 -17.23 10.35
N PRO A 35 -10.12 -17.76 11.36
CA PRO A 35 -8.78 -17.30 11.72
C PRO A 35 -7.81 -17.32 10.54
N GLU A 36 -7.89 -18.33 9.68
CA GLU A 36 -7.03 -18.48 8.51
C GLU A 36 -7.29 -17.37 7.50
N LYS A 37 -8.57 -17.10 7.20
CA LYS A 37 -8.96 -16.02 6.29
C LYS A 37 -8.55 -14.64 6.85
N GLU A 38 -8.69 -14.43 8.15
CA GLU A 38 -8.20 -13.19 8.78
C GLU A 38 -6.68 -13.05 8.65
N GLN A 39 -5.94 -14.15 8.83
CA GLN A 39 -4.49 -14.18 8.64
C GLN A 39 -4.08 -13.86 7.20
N GLU A 40 -4.79 -14.39 6.20
CA GLU A 40 -4.56 -14.09 4.78
C GLU A 40 -4.74 -12.59 4.49
N TYR A 41 -5.85 -11.99 4.94
CA TYR A 41 -6.07 -10.53 4.78
C TYR A 41 -5.01 -9.69 5.47
N ARG A 42 -4.62 -10.05 6.70
CA ARG A 42 -3.58 -9.34 7.45
C ARG A 42 -2.22 -9.44 6.75
N ALA A 43 -1.87 -10.62 6.25
CA ALA A 43 -0.64 -10.83 5.50
C ALA A 43 -0.62 -9.96 4.24
N GLY A 44 -1.72 -9.88 3.49
CA GLY A 44 -1.83 -9.00 2.31
C GLY A 44 -1.57 -7.52 2.64
N LEU A 45 -2.20 -7.00 3.71
CA LEU A 45 -1.98 -5.63 4.17
C LEU A 45 -0.55 -5.38 4.66
N GLU A 46 0.03 -6.33 5.38
CA GLU A 46 1.42 -6.26 5.86
C GLU A 46 2.42 -6.29 4.69
N ASN A 47 2.15 -7.08 3.66
CA ASN A 47 2.96 -7.13 2.44
C ASN A 47 2.94 -5.78 1.72
N ALA A 48 1.76 -5.17 1.56
CA ALA A 48 1.62 -3.84 0.94
C ALA A 48 2.34 -2.75 1.76
N LEU A 49 2.16 -2.76 3.08
CA LEU A 49 2.89 -1.85 3.97
C LEU A 49 4.39 -2.03 3.88
N ARG A 50 4.88 -3.27 3.83
CA ARG A 50 6.31 -3.56 3.72
C ARG A 50 6.89 -3.02 2.42
N ALA A 51 6.24 -3.26 1.28
CA ALA A 51 6.70 -2.75 -0.02
C ALA A 51 6.82 -1.22 -0.04
N GLY A 52 5.79 -0.49 0.38
CA GLY A 52 5.86 0.97 0.45
C GLY A 52 6.87 1.49 1.47
N ARG A 53 7.03 0.80 2.61
CA ARG A 53 8.03 1.17 3.62
C ARG A 53 9.46 0.97 3.13
N GLU A 54 9.75 -0.08 2.39
CA GLU A 54 11.07 -0.32 1.81
C GLU A 54 11.49 0.83 0.88
N VAL A 55 10.57 1.33 0.06
CA VAL A 55 10.78 2.52 -0.78
C VAL A 55 11.12 3.75 0.06
N LEU A 56 10.31 4.06 1.09
CA LEU A 56 10.53 5.23 1.95
C LEU A 56 11.84 5.13 2.76
N GLN A 57 12.16 3.93 3.26
CA GLN A 57 13.41 3.68 3.98
C GLN A 57 14.64 3.79 3.06
N GLY A 58 14.49 3.45 1.78
CA GLY A 58 15.49 3.65 0.74
C GLY A 58 15.63 5.10 0.27
N GLY A 59 14.84 6.04 0.79
CA GLY A 59 14.85 7.44 0.37
C GLY A 59 14.04 7.73 -0.90
N GLY A 60 13.20 6.79 -1.34
CA GLY A 60 12.26 6.99 -2.44
C GLY A 60 11.14 7.98 -2.10
N SER A 61 10.39 8.40 -3.11
CA SER A 61 9.33 9.39 -2.92
C SER A 61 8.07 8.77 -2.30
N SER A 62 7.18 9.62 -1.77
CA SER A 62 5.85 9.17 -1.34
C SER A 62 5.01 8.63 -2.49
N LEU A 63 5.25 9.11 -3.72
CA LEU A 63 4.55 8.65 -4.92
C LEU A 63 4.95 7.20 -5.25
N ASP A 64 6.25 6.93 -5.27
CA ASP A 64 6.78 5.58 -5.50
C ASP A 64 6.33 4.60 -4.40
N ALA A 65 6.25 5.09 -3.15
CA ALA A 65 5.85 4.27 -2.02
C ALA A 65 4.38 3.84 -2.07
N VAL A 66 3.46 4.76 -2.44
CA VAL A 66 2.04 4.40 -2.58
C VAL A 66 1.80 3.53 -3.81
N GLU A 67 2.52 3.77 -4.92
CA GLU A 67 2.47 2.91 -6.11
C GLU A 67 2.89 1.49 -5.74
N ALA A 68 4.04 1.30 -5.09
CA ALA A 68 4.53 0.00 -4.68
C ALA A 68 3.56 -0.74 -3.75
N ALA A 69 2.94 -0.02 -2.79
CA ALA A 69 1.96 -0.60 -1.89
C ALA A 69 0.67 -1.02 -2.63
N VAL A 70 0.16 -0.18 -3.53
CA VAL A 70 -1.07 -0.45 -4.30
C VAL A 70 -0.87 -1.63 -5.26
N ARG A 71 0.28 -1.71 -5.95
CA ARG A 71 0.60 -2.85 -6.83
C ARG A 71 0.55 -4.19 -6.10
N VAL A 72 0.99 -4.24 -4.84
CA VAL A 72 0.88 -5.45 -4.01
C VAL A 72 -0.57 -5.79 -3.71
N LEU A 73 -1.42 -4.79 -3.43
CA LEU A 73 -2.85 -5.01 -3.22
C LEU A 73 -3.56 -5.47 -4.50
N GLU A 74 -3.22 -4.90 -5.66
CA GLU A 74 -3.75 -5.31 -6.97
C GLU A 74 -3.33 -6.74 -7.35
N ASP A 75 -2.14 -7.16 -6.95
CA ASP A 75 -1.64 -8.50 -7.22
C ASP A 75 -2.19 -9.57 -6.25
N ASP A 76 -2.83 -9.18 -5.16
CA ASP A 76 -3.37 -10.05 -4.12
C ASP A 76 -4.87 -10.33 -4.35
N PRO A 77 -5.26 -11.60 -4.58
CA PRO A 77 -6.64 -11.96 -4.95
C PRO A 77 -7.67 -11.73 -3.84
N HIS A 78 -7.25 -11.43 -2.61
CA HIS A 78 -8.17 -11.19 -1.50
C HIS A 78 -8.80 -9.79 -1.55
N PHE A 79 -8.18 -8.84 -2.26
CA PHE A 79 -8.66 -7.46 -2.34
C PHE A 79 -9.33 -7.19 -3.67
N ASN A 80 -10.41 -6.40 -3.64
CA ASN A 80 -11.15 -6.01 -4.85
C ASN A 80 -10.39 -4.91 -5.62
N ALA A 81 -9.29 -5.29 -6.24
CA ALA A 81 -8.47 -4.50 -7.16
C ALA A 81 -7.63 -5.46 -8.01
N GLY A 82 -7.24 -5.06 -9.22
CA GLY A 82 -6.36 -5.87 -10.08
C GLY A 82 -6.88 -7.31 -10.25
N LYS A 83 -6.11 -8.29 -9.79
CA LYS A 83 -6.44 -9.72 -9.90
C LYS A 83 -7.67 -10.14 -9.10
N GLY A 84 -7.96 -9.47 -7.98
CA GLY A 84 -9.11 -9.78 -7.13
C GLY A 84 -10.38 -9.01 -7.51
N SER A 85 -10.36 -8.29 -8.64
CA SER A 85 -11.48 -7.47 -9.11
C SER A 85 -12.77 -8.27 -9.26
N TYR A 86 -13.85 -7.66 -8.78
CA TYR A 86 -15.19 -8.21 -8.87
C TYR A 86 -15.74 -8.11 -10.30
N PHE A 87 -16.68 -8.99 -10.59
CA PHE A 87 -17.35 -9.02 -11.87
C PHE A 87 -18.41 -7.92 -12.00
N THR A 88 -18.49 -7.34 -13.19
CA THR A 88 -19.65 -6.58 -13.66
C THR A 88 -20.87 -7.50 -13.80
N SER A 89 -22.05 -6.92 -14.05
CA SER A 89 -23.27 -7.70 -14.36
C SER A 89 -23.15 -8.52 -15.65
N ALA A 90 -22.20 -8.17 -16.53
CA ALA A 90 -21.88 -8.91 -17.75
C ALA A 90 -20.87 -10.05 -17.52
N GLY A 91 -20.34 -10.20 -16.30
CA GLY A 91 -19.32 -11.21 -15.99
C GLY A 91 -17.91 -10.84 -16.45
N THR A 92 -17.63 -9.55 -16.68
CA THR A 92 -16.29 -9.02 -17.03
C THR A 92 -15.65 -8.35 -15.82
N ASN A 93 -14.34 -8.08 -15.87
CA ASN A 93 -13.64 -7.28 -14.87
C ASN A 93 -13.27 -5.93 -15.47
N GLU A 94 -13.94 -4.87 -15.01
CA GLU A 94 -13.63 -3.48 -15.35
C GLU A 94 -12.99 -2.81 -14.14
N MET A 95 -11.81 -2.20 -14.32
CA MET A 95 -11.01 -1.64 -13.23
C MET A 95 -10.78 -0.15 -13.39
N ASP A 96 -10.74 0.54 -12.25
CA ASP A 96 -10.44 1.96 -12.13
C ASP A 96 -9.23 2.15 -11.20
N ALA A 97 -8.36 3.11 -11.51
CA ALA A 97 -7.24 3.47 -10.64
C ALA A 97 -6.89 4.95 -10.80
N ALA A 98 -6.36 5.56 -9.73
CA ALA A 98 -5.89 6.94 -9.74
C ALA A 98 -4.68 7.12 -8.83
N ILE A 99 -3.80 8.05 -9.19
CA ILE A 99 -2.63 8.42 -8.41
C ILE A 99 -2.39 9.94 -8.50
N MET A 100 -1.89 10.53 -7.42
CA MET A 100 -1.66 11.97 -7.31
C MET A 100 -0.35 12.26 -6.58
N ASP A 101 0.45 13.16 -7.15
CA ASP A 101 1.61 13.74 -6.47
C ASP A 101 1.17 14.98 -5.67
N GLY A 102 1.18 14.85 -4.34
CA GLY A 102 0.80 15.94 -3.45
C GLY A 102 1.73 17.16 -3.48
N LYS A 103 2.97 17.03 -4.00
CA LYS A 103 3.92 18.14 -4.11
C LYS A 103 3.60 19.05 -5.29
N THR A 104 3.25 18.46 -6.42
CA THR A 104 3.02 19.19 -7.69
C THR A 104 1.54 19.36 -8.03
N LEU A 105 0.66 18.62 -7.34
CA LEU A 105 -0.75 18.47 -7.66
C LEU A 105 -1.03 17.79 -9.01
N ALA A 106 0.00 17.23 -9.66
CA ALA A 106 -0.18 16.40 -10.84
C ALA A 106 -0.92 15.11 -10.48
N ALA A 107 -1.83 14.68 -11.35
CA ALA A 107 -2.61 13.46 -11.15
C ALA A 107 -2.82 12.73 -12.47
N GLY A 108 -3.04 11.42 -12.38
CA GLY A 108 -3.40 10.55 -13.49
C GLY A 108 -4.43 9.52 -13.04
N ALA A 109 -5.31 9.13 -13.94
CA ALA A 109 -6.34 8.13 -13.67
C ALA A 109 -6.70 7.35 -14.94
N VAL A 110 -7.22 6.15 -14.72
CA VAL A 110 -7.83 5.28 -15.73
C VAL A 110 -9.15 4.77 -15.18
N ALA A 111 -10.09 4.48 -16.08
CA ALA A 111 -11.39 3.91 -15.71
C ALA A 111 -11.83 2.87 -16.75
N GLN A 112 -12.57 1.86 -16.29
CA GLN A 112 -13.14 0.78 -17.08
C GLN A 112 -12.13 0.07 -18.00
N ILE A 113 -10.92 -0.17 -17.49
CA ILE A 113 -9.89 -0.91 -18.22
C ILE A 113 -9.93 -2.40 -17.89
N GLU A 114 -9.63 -3.26 -18.87
CA GLU A 114 -9.70 -4.72 -18.72
C GLU A 114 -8.36 -5.45 -18.97
N HIS A 115 -7.40 -4.81 -19.66
CA HIS A 115 -6.24 -5.51 -20.25
C HIS A 115 -4.89 -4.91 -19.82
N VAL A 116 -4.82 -4.35 -18.62
CA VAL A 116 -3.59 -3.80 -18.03
C VAL A 116 -3.33 -4.47 -16.68
N ARG A 117 -2.05 -4.75 -16.41
CA ARG A 117 -1.53 -5.30 -15.16
C ARG A 117 -0.31 -4.51 -14.71
#